data_AF-A0A7V9JQX1-F1
#
_entry.id   AF-A0A7V9JQX1-F1
#
_cell.length_a   1.000
_cell.length_b   1.000
_cell.length_c   1.000
_cell.angle_alpha   90.00
_cell.angle_beta   90.00
_cell.angle_gamma   90.00
#
_symmetry.space_group_name_H-M   'P 1'
#
loop_
_entity.id
_entity.type
_entity.pdbx_description
1 polymer ?
#
loop_
_entity_poly.entity_id
_entity_poly.type
_entity_poly.pdbx_seq_one_letter_code
_entity_poly.pdbx_strand_id
1 'polypeptide(L)'
;MPEGVFELFDEYAAAYARGERPQARAYLERAGEGADELARLLEVFVQAAPVPPPDEDTVALVGAWLEGQPPLVELRARRGVRVEDLVEALVSGLGLDPAKRAKVKRYYQQLEGGLLEPAGVAEKAWEVLGRLVPGAQEAAAWRPQQASAAGAYLRASSDAVPGAAASTGRARPALEEPDEIDRLFLSGG
;
A
#
# COMPACT_ATOMS: atom_id res chain seq x y z
N MET A 1 -17.85 4.21 -36.26
CA MET A 1 -17.81 3.49 -34.98
C MET A 1 -16.58 2.61 -35.03
N PRO A 2 -15.54 2.83 -34.21
CA PRO A 2 -14.43 1.88 -34.13
C PRO A 2 -14.98 0.59 -33.51
N GLU A 3 -14.98 -0.51 -34.27
CA GLU A 3 -15.58 -1.80 -33.89
C GLU A 3 -15.07 -2.33 -32.54
N GLY A 4 -13.86 -1.95 -32.12
CA GLY A 4 -13.25 -2.43 -30.87
C GLY A 4 -13.84 -1.91 -29.56
N VAL A 5 -14.62 -0.82 -29.54
CA VAL A 5 -15.14 -0.26 -28.27
C VAL A 5 -16.16 -1.18 -27.60
N PHE A 6 -17.10 -1.73 -28.37
CA PHE A 6 -18.10 -2.66 -27.84
C PHE A 6 -17.49 -3.99 -27.43
N GLU A 7 -16.50 -4.48 -28.17
CA GLU A 7 -15.75 -5.70 -27.80
C GLU A 7 -15.01 -5.53 -26.48
N LEU A 8 -14.34 -4.39 -26.26
CA LEU A 8 -13.68 -4.07 -24.99
C LEU A 8 -14.66 -3.92 -23.83
N PHE A 9 -15.84 -3.36 -24.10
CA PHE A 9 -16.92 -3.27 -23.12
C PHE A 9 -17.44 -4.66 -22.74
N ASP A 10 -17.70 -5.53 -23.71
CA ASP A 10 -18.17 -6.90 -23.47
C ASP A 10 -17.11 -7.72 -22.71
N GLU A 11 -15.83 -7.56 -23.04
CA GLU A 11 -14.71 -8.17 -22.33
C GLU A 11 -14.69 -7.73 -20.85
N TYR A 12 -14.83 -6.42 -20.59
CA TYR A 12 -14.91 -5.87 -19.24
C TYR A 12 -16.13 -6.41 -18.48
N ALA A 13 -17.31 -6.37 -19.08
CA ALA A 13 -18.56 -6.82 -18.47
C ALA A 13 -18.51 -8.32 -18.16
N ALA A 14 -17.92 -9.13 -19.04
CA ALA A 14 -17.73 -10.56 -18.83
C ALA A 14 -16.75 -10.83 -17.67
N ALA A 15 -15.65 -10.08 -17.56
CA ALA A 15 -14.74 -10.16 -16.43
C ALA A 15 -15.43 -9.81 -15.11
N TYR A 16 -16.17 -8.70 -15.10
CA TYR A 16 -16.95 -8.28 -13.93
C TYR A 16 -17.99 -9.33 -13.52
N ALA A 17 -18.69 -9.93 -14.48
CA ALA A 17 -19.68 -10.98 -14.24
C ALA A 17 -19.07 -12.28 -13.67
N ARG A 18 -17.79 -12.54 -13.93
CA ARG A 18 -17.03 -13.65 -13.30
C ARG A 18 -16.57 -13.33 -11.87
N GLY A 19 -16.86 -12.13 -11.37
CA GLY A 19 -16.39 -11.64 -10.07
C GLY A 19 -14.95 -11.15 -10.10
N GLU A 20 -14.35 -10.98 -11.29
CA GLU A 20 -13.03 -10.36 -11.42
C GLU A 20 -13.14 -8.84 -11.18
N ARG A 21 -12.00 -8.21 -10.86
CA ARG A 21 -11.88 -6.75 -10.72
C ARG A 21 -11.06 -6.19 -11.90
N PRO A 22 -11.62 -6.11 -13.12
CA PRO A 22 -10.91 -5.57 -14.26
C PRO A 22 -10.55 -4.09 -14.03
N GLN A 23 -9.28 -3.73 -14.27
CA GLN A 23 -8.82 -2.35 -14.15
C GLN A 23 -9.28 -1.52 -15.36
N ALA A 24 -10.26 -0.62 -15.17
CA ALA A 24 -10.82 0.19 -16.25
C ALA A 24 -9.76 0.94 -17.08
N ARG A 25 -8.69 1.44 -16.43
CA ARG A 25 -7.58 2.12 -17.10
C ARG A 25 -6.97 1.29 -18.23
N ALA A 26 -6.74 -0.01 -18.02
CA ALA A 26 -6.14 -0.88 -19.02
C ALA A 26 -7.02 -1.03 -20.27
N TYR A 27 -8.34 -1.04 -20.10
CA TYR A 27 -9.30 -1.11 -21.21
C TYR A 27 -9.40 0.22 -21.95
N LEU A 28 -9.37 1.34 -21.23
CA LEU A 28 -9.36 2.70 -21.81
C LEU A 28 -8.09 2.96 -22.63
N GLU A 29 -6.92 2.54 -22.13
CA GLU A 29 -5.65 2.65 -22.87
C GLU A 29 -5.68 1.81 -24.15
N ARG A 30 -6.27 0.61 -24.11
CA ARG A 30 -6.48 -0.24 -25.29
C ARG A 30 -7.48 0.35 -26.29
N ALA A 31 -8.47 1.11 -25.83
CA ALA A 31 -9.48 1.73 -26.68
C ALA A 31 -8.94 2.90 -27.53
N GLY A 32 -7.82 3.52 -27.15
CA GLY A 32 -7.20 4.62 -27.89
C GLY A 32 -8.18 5.78 -28.13
N GLU A 33 -8.45 6.10 -29.40
CA GLU A 33 -9.41 7.15 -29.79
C GLU A 33 -10.85 6.88 -29.30
N GLY A 34 -11.19 5.62 -28.97
CA GLY A 34 -12.48 5.21 -28.42
C GLY A 34 -12.59 5.31 -26.89
N ALA A 35 -11.55 5.77 -26.19
CA ALA A 35 -11.51 5.77 -24.72
C ALA A 35 -12.67 6.54 -24.06
N ASP A 36 -13.02 7.73 -24.57
CA ASP A 36 -14.09 8.56 -24.00
C ASP A 36 -15.49 7.94 -24.17
N GLU A 37 -15.69 7.16 -25.23
CA GLU A 37 -16.94 6.42 -25.44
C GLU A 37 -16.99 5.20 -24.51
N LEU A 38 -15.90 4.43 -24.43
CA LEU A 38 -15.79 3.30 -23.52
C LEU A 38 -15.97 3.73 -22.06
N ALA A 39 -15.39 4.86 -21.66
CA ALA A 39 -15.53 5.41 -20.31
C ALA A 39 -17.00 5.66 -19.94
N ARG A 40 -17.79 6.22 -20.86
CA ARG A 40 -19.23 6.45 -20.64
C ARG A 40 -20.01 5.14 -20.51
N LEU A 41 -19.70 4.13 -21.33
CA LEU A 41 -20.33 2.82 -21.22
C LEU A 41 -19.99 2.13 -19.90
N LEU A 42 -18.71 2.19 -19.48
CA LEU A 42 -18.25 1.63 -18.22
C LEU A 42 -18.88 2.34 -17.02
N GLU A 43 -19.03 3.67 -17.05
CA GLU A 43 -19.67 4.43 -15.99
C GLU A 43 -21.12 3.98 -15.78
N VAL A 44 -21.92 3.90 -16.85
CA VAL A 44 -23.31 3.45 -16.78
C VAL A 44 -23.39 2.00 -16.29
N PHE A 45 -22.50 1.13 -16.78
CA PHE A 45 -22.46 -0.27 -16.36
C PHE A 45 -22.13 -0.41 -14.86
N VAL A 46 -21.09 0.25 -14.36
CA VAL A 46 -20.69 0.14 -12.95
C VAL A 46 -21.77 0.68 -12.01
N GLN A 47 -22.54 1.69 -12.41
CA GLN A 47 -23.66 2.20 -11.62
C GLN A 47 -24.83 1.21 -11.52
N ALA A 48 -25.07 0.41 -12.57
CA ALA A 48 -26.19 -0.52 -12.65
C ALA A 48 -25.84 -1.95 -12.22
N ALA A 49 -24.56 -2.33 -12.31
CA ALA A 49 -24.11 -3.69 -12.04
C ALA A 49 -24.24 -4.05 -10.55
N PRO A 50 -24.68 -5.28 -10.22
CA PRO A 50 -24.65 -5.76 -8.84
C PRO A 50 -23.21 -5.75 -8.34
N VAL A 51 -22.96 -5.15 -7.17
CA VAL A 51 -21.63 -5.13 -6.56
C VAL A 51 -21.19 -6.58 -6.27
N PRO A 52 -20.12 -7.09 -6.92
CA PRO A 52 -19.61 -8.42 -6.64
C PRO A 52 -19.17 -8.50 -5.18
N PRO A 53 -19.31 -9.66 -4.52
CA PRO A 53 -18.78 -9.85 -3.18
C PRO A 53 -17.28 -9.47 -3.16
N PRO A 54 -16.79 -8.89 -2.06
CA PRO A 54 -15.38 -8.56 -1.93
C PRO A 54 -14.54 -9.83 -2.09
N ASP A 55 -13.43 -9.73 -2.80
CA ASP A 55 -12.46 -10.81 -2.86
C ASP A 55 -11.77 -11.00 -1.51
N GLU A 56 -11.07 -12.13 -1.36
CA GLU A 56 -10.44 -12.50 -0.10
C GLU A 56 -9.40 -11.47 0.35
N ASP A 57 -8.67 -10.84 -0.57
CA ASP A 57 -7.65 -9.83 -0.25
C ASP A 57 -8.30 -8.54 0.29
N THR A 58 -9.41 -8.12 -0.31
CA THR A 58 -10.23 -7.00 0.19
C THR A 58 -10.76 -7.31 1.58
N VAL A 59 -11.25 -8.52 1.82
CA VAL A 59 -11.69 -8.94 3.16
C VAL A 59 -10.52 -8.93 4.16
N ALA A 60 -9.34 -9.39 3.77
CA ALA A 60 -8.15 -9.39 4.62
C ALA A 60 -7.72 -7.96 4.98
N LEU A 61 -7.69 -7.08 3.99
CA LEU A 61 -7.31 -5.68 4.16
C LEU A 61 -8.27 -4.96 5.09
N VAL A 62 -9.59 -5.12 4.90
CA VAL A 62 -10.61 -4.54 5.78
C VAL A 62 -10.54 -5.15 7.19
N GLY A 63 -10.31 -6.46 7.31
CA GLY A 63 -10.12 -7.13 8.59
C GLY A 63 -8.94 -6.56 9.36
N ALA A 64 -7.78 -6.45 8.73
CA ALA A 64 -6.58 -5.85 9.32
C ALA A 64 -6.82 -4.40 9.76
N TRP A 65 -7.55 -3.61 8.96
CA TRP A 65 -7.92 -2.25 9.32
C TRP A 65 -8.78 -2.19 10.58
N LEU A 66 -9.81 -3.05 10.68
CA LEU A 66 -10.68 -3.12 11.85
C LEU A 66 -9.92 -3.55 13.11
N GLU A 67 -8.90 -4.39 12.97
CA GLU A 67 -8.03 -4.84 14.06
C GLU A 67 -6.87 -3.88 14.36
N GLY A 68 -6.77 -2.78 13.62
CA GLY A 68 -5.67 -1.81 13.73
C GLY A 68 -4.30 -2.39 13.36
N GLN A 69 -4.27 -3.52 12.63
CA GLN A 69 -3.06 -4.17 12.17
C GLN A 69 -2.62 -3.65 10.80
N PRO A 70 -1.31 -3.56 10.52
CA PRO A 70 -0.81 -3.24 9.19
C PRO A 70 -1.22 -4.33 8.17
N PRO A 71 -1.92 -3.99 7.07
CA PRO A 71 -2.50 -4.98 6.17
C PRO A 71 -1.46 -5.75 5.32
N LEU A 72 -0.26 -5.18 5.12
CA LEU A 72 0.74 -5.75 4.20
C LEU A 72 1.24 -7.15 4.61
N VAL A 73 1.36 -7.41 5.92
CA VAL A 73 1.86 -8.70 6.41
C VAL A 73 0.89 -9.83 6.09
N GLU A 74 -0.41 -9.58 6.26
CA GLU A 74 -1.49 -10.54 6.01
C GLU A 74 -1.65 -10.79 4.51
N LEU A 75 -1.68 -9.72 3.70
CA LEU A 75 -1.75 -9.80 2.24
C LEU A 75 -0.57 -10.61 1.67
N ARG A 76 0.65 -10.36 2.15
CA ARG A 76 1.84 -11.11 1.73
C ARG A 76 1.76 -12.58 2.15
N ALA A 77 1.39 -12.84 3.40
CA ALA A 77 1.31 -14.19 3.95
C ALA A 77 0.33 -15.08 3.15
N ARG A 78 -0.83 -14.52 2.78
CA ARG A 78 -1.84 -15.20 1.96
C ARG A 78 -1.35 -15.57 0.57
N ARG A 79 -0.50 -14.73 -0.02
CA ARG A 79 0.12 -14.99 -1.32
C ARG A 79 1.35 -15.89 -1.25
N GLY A 80 1.80 -16.28 -0.05
CA GLY A 80 2.99 -17.11 0.14
C GLY A 80 4.28 -16.42 -0.30
N VAL A 81 4.26 -15.10 -0.49
CA VAL A 81 5.40 -14.33 -1.00
C VAL A 81 6.40 -14.10 0.12
N ARG A 82 7.68 -14.34 -0.14
CA ARG A 82 8.73 -14.12 0.87
C ARG A 82 9.15 -12.66 0.84
N VAL A 83 9.55 -12.15 2.01
CA VAL A 83 10.13 -10.80 2.13
C VAL A 83 11.34 -10.63 1.19
N GLU A 84 12.14 -11.68 1.03
CA GLU A 84 13.33 -11.66 0.16
C GLU A 84 12.96 -11.42 -1.32
N ASP A 85 11.86 -12.02 -1.78
CA ASP A 85 11.40 -11.92 -3.17
C ASP A 85 10.89 -10.50 -3.46
N LEU A 86 10.20 -9.88 -2.49
CA LEU A 86 9.76 -8.49 -2.59
C LEU A 86 10.93 -7.51 -2.58
N VAL A 87 11.92 -7.75 -1.71
CA VAL A 87 13.12 -6.92 -1.68
C VAL A 87 13.90 -7.03 -2.98
N GLU A 88 14.01 -8.23 -3.55
CA GLU A 88 14.63 -8.42 -4.87
C GLU A 88 13.84 -7.70 -5.98
N ALA A 89 12.51 -7.80 -5.97
CA ALA A 89 11.66 -7.08 -6.91
C ALA A 89 11.78 -5.56 -6.78
N LEU A 90 11.89 -5.03 -5.56
CA LEU A 90 12.11 -3.60 -5.32
C LEU A 90 13.47 -3.13 -5.82
N VAL A 91 14.54 -3.89 -5.51
CA VAL A 91 15.90 -3.55 -5.96
C VAL A 91 15.99 -3.58 -7.49
N SER A 92 15.51 -4.66 -8.12
CA SER A 92 15.56 -4.82 -9.58
C SER A 92 14.59 -3.88 -10.31
N GLY A 93 13.35 -3.79 -9.84
CA GLY A 93 12.29 -3.01 -10.47
C GLY A 93 12.50 -1.49 -10.41
N LEU A 94 13.22 -1.01 -9.39
CA LEU A 94 13.56 0.41 -9.24
C LEU A 94 15.01 0.72 -9.68
N GLY A 95 15.77 -0.28 -10.13
CA GLY A 95 17.15 -0.10 -10.58
C GLY A 95 18.12 0.32 -9.49
N LEU A 96 17.87 -0.11 -8.24
CA LEU A 96 18.70 0.24 -7.08
C LEU A 96 20.00 -0.57 -7.05
N ASP A 97 21.02 -0.01 -6.41
CA ASP A 97 22.27 -0.73 -6.17
C ASP A 97 22.02 -2.00 -5.32
N PRO A 98 22.38 -3.20 -5.81
CA PRO A 98 22.26 -4.45 -5.06
C PRO A 98 22.98 -4.43 -3.70
N ALA A 99 24.05 -3.64 -3.54
CA ALA A 99 24.74 -3.48 -2.26
C ALA A 99 23.83 -2.89 -1.17
N LYS A 100 22.80 -2.13 -1.56
CA LYS A 100 21.85 -1.49 -0.65
C LYS A 100 20.63 -2.36 -0.31
N ARG A 101 20.60 -3.61 -0.78
CA ARG A 101 19.52 -4.59 -0.51
C ARG A 101 19.16 -4.72 0.96
N ALA A 102 20.14 -4.69 1.85
CA ALA A 102 19.91 -4.75 3.30
C ALA A 102 19.14 -3.53 3.83
N LYS A 103 19.40 -2.34 3.30
CA LYS A 103 18.70 -1.09 3.64
C LYS A 103 17.25 -1.14 3.13
N VAL A 104 17.03 -1.58 1.89
CA VAL A 104 15.68 -1.80 1.32
C VAL A 104 14.88 -2.78 2.17
N LYS A 105 15.47 -3.93 2.53
CA LYS A 105 14.83 -4.92 3.41
C LYS A 105 14.38 -4.33 4.74
N ARG A 106 15.23 -3.53 5.37
CA ARG A 106 14.92 -2.88 6.64
C ARG A 106 13.72 -1.93 6.50
N TYR A 107 13.71 -1.07 5.49
CA TYR A 107 12.59 -0.13 5.27
C TYR A 107 11.30 -0.87 4.93
N TYR A 108 11.37 -1.90 4.07
CA TYR A 108 10.21 -2.71 3.77
C TYR A 108 9.63 -3.38 5.03
N GLN A 109 10.46 -3.97 5.88
CA GLN A 109 9.99 -4.58 7.13
C GLN A 109 9.42 -3.56 8.11
N GLN A 110 9.92 -2.32 8.12
CA GLN A 110 9.34 -1.23 8.89
C GLN A 110 7.96 -0.81 8.34
N LEU A 111 7.82 -0.72 7.02
CA LEU A 111 6.54 -0.46 6.35
C LEU A 111 5.53 -1.58 6.62
N GLU A 112 5.95 -2.83 6.44
CA GLU A 112 5.14 -4.02 6.70
C GLU A 112 4.69 -4.11 8.16
N GLY A 113 5.55 -3.74 9.11
CA GLY A 113 5.24 -3.67 10.54
C GLY A 113 4.49 -2.41 10.97
N GLY A 114 4.12 -1.52 10.04
CA GLY A 114 3.42 -0.26 10.36
C GLY A 114 4.26 0.76 11.15
N LEU A 115 5.58 0.60 11.18
CA LEU A 115 6.54 1.51 11.82
C LEU A 115 6.93 2.67 10.88
N LEU A 116 6.58 2.57 9.61
CA LEU A 116 6.80 3.61 8.60
C LEU A 116 5.45 4.08 8.07
N GLU A 117 5.30 5.40 7.93
CA GLU A 117 4.07 6.03 7.44
C GLU A 117 3.86 5.68 5.96
N PRO A 118 2.78 5.00 5.57
CA PRO A 118 2.57 4.58 4.17
C PRO A 118 2.51 5.75 3.18
N ALA A 119 2.04 6.93 3.62
CA ALA A 119 2.05 8.16 2.82
C ALA A 119 3.46 8.64 2.45
N GLY A 120 4.47 8.23 3.23
CA GLY A 120 5.88 8.57 3.02
C GLY A 120 6.53 7.84 1.85
N VAL A 121 5.91 6.76 1.37
CA VAL A 121 6.47 5.84 0.38
C VAL A 121 6.09 6.26 -1.03
N ALA A 122 7.07 6.31 -1.93
CA ALA A 122 6.89 6.71 -3.32
C ALA A 122 5.96 5.77 -4.08
N GLU A 123 5.12 6.31 -4.97
CA GLU A 123 4.16 5.57 -5.81
C GLU A 123 4.80 4.41 -6.57
N LYS A 124 6.00 4.63 -7.14
CA LYS A 124 6.76 3.59 -7.85
C LYS A 124 7.08 2.36 -6.99
N ALA A 125 7.32 2.55 -5.70
CA ALA A 125 7.54 1.42 -4.79
C ALA A 125 6.24 0.63 -4.58
N TRP A 126 5.09 1.33 -4.44
CA TRP A 126 3.78 0.70 -4.36
C TRP A 126 3.39 -0.03 -5.64
N GLU A 127 3.72 0.50 -6.82
CA GLU A 127 3.51 -0.19 -8.11
C GLU A 127 4.29 -1.51 -8.18
N VAL A 128 5.54 -1.52 -7.72
CA VAL A 128 6.35 -2.75 -7.70
C VAL A 128 5.78 -3.76 -6.70
N LEU A 129 5.39 -3.31 -5.50
CA LEU A 129 4.75 -4.17 -4.50
C LEU A 129 3.43 -4.77 -5.00
N GLY A 130 2.60 -3.96 -5.66
CA GLY A 130 1.29 -4.36 -6.19
C GLY A 130 1.36 -5.46 -7.25
N ARG A 131 2.51 -5.64 -7.93
CA ARG A 131 2.71 -6.74 -8.89
C ARG A 131 2.84 -8.10 -8.21
N LEU A 132 3.33 -8.15 -6.97
CA LEU A 132 3.56 -9.39 -6.22
C LEU A 132 2.50 -9.62 -5.14
N VAL A 133 1.97 -8.53 -4.58
CA VAL A 133 0.95 -8.56 -3.53
C VAL A 133 -0.20 -7.68 -3.99
N PRO A 134 -1.23 -8.27 -4.63
CA PRO A 134 -2.48 -7.57 -4.91
C PRO A 134 -3.06 -6.99 -3.61
N GLY A 135 -3.66 -5.79 -3.66
CA GLY A 135 -4.09 -5.08 -2.45
C GLY A 135 -3.02 -4.20 -1.80
N ALA A 136 -1.75 -4.27 -2.23
CA ALA A 136 -0.68 -3.48 -1.63
C ALA A 136 -0.82 -1.97 -1.89
N GLN A 137 -1.41 -1.55 -3.02
CA GLN A 137 -1.63 -0.13 -3.29
C GLN A 137 -2.72 0.44 -2.36
N GLU A 138 -3.76 -0.34 -2.11
CA GLU A 138 -4.85 -0.02 -1.19
C GLU A 138 -4.35 0.05 0.25
N ALA A 139 -3.33 -0.74 0.61
CA ALA A 139 -2.63 -0.65 1.88
C ALA A 139 -1.93 0.71 2.11
N ALA A 140 -1.62 1.48 1.06
CA ALA A 140 -1.06 2.83 1.19
C ALA A 140 -2.03 3.83 1.85
N ALA A 141 -3.33 3.54 1.79
CA ALA A 141 -4.37 4.32 2.47
C ALA A 141 -4.47 4.01 3.97
N TRP A 142 -3.83 2.92 4.43
CA TRP A 142 -3.77 2.63 5.85
C TRP A 142 -3.06 3.75 6.60
N ARG A 143 -3.59 4.08 7.78
CA ARG A 143 -2.96 4.97 8.73
C ARG A 143 -2.84 4.24 10.06
N PRO A 144 -1.69 4.31 10.74
CA PRO A 144 -1.60 3.82 12.10
C PRO A 144 -2.68 4.54 12.92
N GLN A 145 -3.59 3.79 13.52
CA GLN A 145 -4.51 4.36 14.50
C GLN A 145 -3.62 4.89 15.63
N GLN A 146 -3.37 6.20 15.68
CA GLN A 146 -2.62 6.77 16.79
C GLN A 146 -3.41 6.41 18.05
N ALA A 147 -2.84 5.53 18.87
CA ALA A 147 -3.40 5.19 20.15
C ALA A 147 -3.64 6.51 20.87
N SER A 148 -4.91 6.88 21.04
CA SER A 148 -5.27 8.12 21.71
C SER A 148 -4.68 8.04 23.12
N ALA A 149 -3.61 8.79 23.34
CA ALA A 149 -3.01 8.99 24.66
C ALA A 149 -3.99 9.68 25.64
N ALA A 150 -5.21 10.02 25.20
CA ALA A 150 -6.24 10.63 26.03
C ALA A 150 -6.87 9.65 27.05
N GLY A 151 -6.66 8.34 26.92
CA GLY A 151 -7.20 7.35 27.86
C GLY A 151 -6.28 6.95 29.03
N ALA A 152 -4.98 7.24 28.95
CA ALA A 152 -3.97 6.67 29.87
C ALA A 152 -3.60 7.57 31.06
N TYR A 153 -4.07 8.83 31.11
CA TYR A 153 -3.75 9.77 32.20
C TYR A 153 -4.84 9.89 33.28
N LEU A 154 -5.89 9.06 33.25
CA LEU A 154 -6.99 9.17 34.21
C LEU A 154 -7.11 7.98 35.16
N ARG A 155 -6.05 7.65 35.91
CA ARG A 155 -6.21 7.20 37.31
C ARG A 155 -4.89 7.25 38.09
N ALA A 156 -4.98 7.82 39.29
CA ALA A 156 -4.11 7.67 40.47
C ALA A 156 -3.15 8.84 40.77
N SER A 157 -3.59 9.62 41.76
CA SER A 157 -2.78 10.06 42.90
C SER A 157 -1.80 11.22 42.70
N SER A 158 -2.27 12.39 43.14
CA SER A 158 -1.42 13.46 43.68
C SER A 158 -0.66 12.93 44.91
N ASP A 159 0.52 12.35 44.70
CA ASP A 159 1.72 12.51 45.53
C ASP A 159 2.82 11.55 45.05
N ALA A 160 3.90 12.11 44.49
CA ALA A 160 5.27 11.63 44.61
C ALA A 160 6.21 12.47 43.72
N VAL A 161 7.09 13.27 44.34
CA VAL A 161 8.35 13.70 43.74
C VAL A 161 9.37 12.59 44.02
N PRO A 162 10.11 12.11 43.01
CA PRO A 162 11.55 12.39 42.96
C PRO A 162 12.00 12.71 41.52
N GLY A 163 12.91 13.65 41.27
CA GLY A 163 14.34 13.45 41.49
C GLY A 163 15.03 13.28 40.13
N ALA A 164 15.86 14.26 39.76
CA ALA A 164 16.52 14.36 38.47
C ALA A 164 17.36 13.13 38.09
N ALA A 165 17.27 12.71 36.82
CA ALA A 165 18.36 12.02 36.13
C ALA A 165 18.54 12.68 34.77
N ALA A 166 19.64 13.42 34.63
CA ALA A 166 20.10 13.95 33.36
C ALA A 166 20.28 12.79 32.38
N SER A 167 19.52 12.80 31.29
CA SER A 167 19.73 11.92 30.15
C SER A 167 21.08 12.27 29.53
N THR A 168 22.07 11.41 29.79
CA THR A 168 23.33 11.42 29.06
C THR A 168 23.03 11.34 27.57
N GLY A 169 23.47 12.38 26.85
CA GLY A 169 23.27 12.52 25.41
C GLY A 169 23.76 11.28 24.70
N ARG A 170 22.82 10.50 24.16
CA ARG A 170 23.13 9.44 23.21
C ARG A 170 23.63 10.14 21.96
N ALA A 171 24.91 9.94 21.64
CA ALA A 171 25.54 10.49 20.46
C ALA A 171 24.65 10.24 19.24
N ARG A 172 24.18 11.32 18.63
CA ARG A 172 23.39 11.31 17.40
C ARG A 172 24.32 10.73 16.32
N PRO A 173 24.05 9.54 15.75
CA PRO A 173 24.88 9.04 14.66
C PRO A 173 24.87 10.08 13.54
N ALA A 174 26.04 10.29 12.93
CA ALA A 174 26.19 11.21 11.80
C ALA A 174 25.10 10.90 10.79
N LEU A 175 24.32 11.93 10.42
CA LEU A 175 23.29 11.81 9.41
C LEU A 175 24.03 11.51 8.10
N GLU A 176 24.06 10.24 7.69
CA GLU A 176 24.40 9.85 6.32
C GLU A 176 23.54 10.70 5.39
N GLU A 177 24.14 11.25 4.34
CA GLU A 177 23.40 12.07 3.37
C GLU A 177 22.18 11.28 2.86
N PRO A 178 20.98 11.90 2.77
CA PRO A 178 19.78 11.21 2.36
C PRO A 178 19.96 10.55 0.99
N ASP A 179 19.95 9.22 0.99
CA ASP A 179 20.19 8.40 -0.18
C ASP A 179 18.88 8.21 -0.99
N GLU A 180 19.00 7.64 -2.19
CA GLU A 180 17.88 7.31 -3.07
C GLU A 180 16.82 6.41 -2.40
N ILE A 181 17.23 5.52 -1.48
CA ILE A 181 16.31 4.66 -0.72
C ILE A 181 15.54 5.48 0.32
N ASP A 182 16.19 6.45 0.95
CA ASP A 182 15.54 7.33 1.91
C ASP A 182 14.47 8.16 1.19
N ARG A 183 14.73 8.59 -0.05
CA ARG A 183 13.74 9.23 -0.91
C ARG A 183 12.64 8.30 -1.42
N LEU A 184 12.80 6.98 -1.37
CA LEU A 184 11.74 6.05 -1.78
C LEU A 184 10.78 5.74 -0.63
N PHE A 185 11.27 5.71 0.60
CA PHE A 185 10.50 5.30 1.76
C PHE A 185 10.14 6.44 2.71
N LEU A 186 10.80 7.60 2.63
CA LEU A 186 10.62 8.74 3.53
C LEU A 186 10.31 10.05 2.79
N SER A 187 9.90 9.99 1.51
CA SER A 187 9.67 11.18 0.67
C SER A 187 8.41 11.99 0.97
N GLY A 188 7.48 11.49 1.79
CA GLY A 188 6.22 12.18 2.04
C GLY A 188 6.28 13.15 3.21
N GLY A 189 6.18 14.44 2.87
CA GLY A 189 5.47 15.44 3.67
C GLY A 189 4.08 15.68 3.08
#